data_AF-A0A2W6VDC4-F1
#
_entry.id   AF-A0A2W6VDC4-F1
#
_cell.length_a   1.000
_cell.length_b   1.000
_cell.length_c   1.000
_cell.angle_alpha   90.00
_cell.angle_beta   90.00
_cell.angle_gamma   90.00
#
_symmetry.space_group_name_H-M   'P 1'
#
loop_
_entity.id
_entity.type
_entity.pdbx_description
1 polymer ?
#
loop_
_entity_poly.entity_id
_entity_poly.type
_entity_poly.pdbx_seq_one_letter_code
_entity_poly.pdbx_strand_id
1 'polypeptide(L)'
;MFTPAQVGEMLQLPVDEVIALVLDGRLRGMKVGSPARWRIEAASVEGYLDDQAEDARRTALWRESNAASFPELWGRGPVRSGD
;
A
#
# COMPACT_ATOMS: atom_id res chain seq x y z
N MET A 1 -15.09 -0.27 17.24
CA MET A 1 -15.65 -0.17 15.87
C MET A 1 -15.67 1.29 15.45
N PHE A 2 -15.34 1.56 14.19
CA PHE A 2 -15.26 2.92 13.64
C PHE A 2 -16.37 3.20 12.64
N THR A 3 -16.69 4.47 12.43
CA THR A 3 -17.45 4.90 11.25
C THR A 3 -16.53 4.99 10.03
N PRO A 4 -17.07 4.93 8.81
CA PRO A 4 -16.29 5.20 7.60
C PRO A 4 -15.56 6.55 7.62
N ALA A 5 -16.19 7.59 8.18
CA ALA A 5 -15.56 8.90 8.34
C ALA A 5 -14.34 8.85 9.28
N GLN A 6 -14.46 8.18 10.43
CA GLN A 6 -13.32 8.04 11.35
C GLN A 6 -12.15 7.30 10.71
N VAL A 7 -12.43 6.23 9.95
CA VAL A 7 -11.37 5.50 9.22
C VAL A 7 -10.79 6.35 8.10
N GLY A 8 -11.61 7.14 7.40
CA GLY A 8 -11.15 8.07 6.37
C GLY A 8 -10.15 9.08 6.91
N GLU A 9 -10.44 9.69 8.07
CA GLU A 9 -9.49 10.59 8.74
C GLU A 9 -8.19 9.87 9.12
N MET A 10 -8.26 8.65 9.64
CA MET A 10 -7.08 7.87 10.05
C MET A 10 -6.18 7.49 8.87
N LEU A 11 -6.78 7.10 7.75
CA LEU A 11 -6.07 6.66 6.55
C LEU A 11 -5.77 7.81 5.56
N GLN A 12 -6.25 9.02 5.87
CA GLN A 12 -6.27 10.16 4.95
C GLN A 12 -6.93 9.85 3.59
N LEU A 13 -8.03 9.09 3.63
CA LEU A 13 -8.81 8.68 2.46
C LEU A 13 -10.20 9.31 2.49
N PRO A 14 -10.80 9.62 1.33
CA PRO A 14 -12.19 10.03 1.27
C PRO A 14 -13.10 8.87 1.70
N VAL A 15 -14.29 9.21 2.20
CA VAL A 15 -15.22 8.24 2.79
C VAL A 15 -15.67 7.19 1.78
N ASP A 16 -15.88 7.56 0.53
CA ASP A 16 -16.25 6.64 -0.55
C ASP A 16 -15.17 5.59 -0.82
N GLU A 17 -13.89 5.96 -0.72
CA GLU A 17 -12.78 5.03 -0.87
C GLU A 17 -12.71 4.04 0.31
N VAL A 18 -12.96 4.51 1.54
CA VAL A 18 -13.09 3.62 2.70
C VAL A 18 -14.23 2.60 2.49
N ILE A 19 -15.36 3.04 1.92
CA ILE A 19 -16.45 2.13 1.58
C ILE A 19 -16.03 1.15 0.47
N ALA A 20 -15.31 1.61 -0.54
CA ALA A 20 -14.78 0.75 -1.60
C ALA A 20 -13.86 -0.34 -1.03
N LEU A 21 -12.97 -0.01 -0.08
CA LEU A 21 -12.14 -0.99 0.61
C LEU A 21 -12.95 -2.05 1.36
N VAL A 22 -14.09 -1.67 1.93
CA VAL A 22 -15.00 -2.64 2.58
C VAL A 22 -15.67 -3.54 1.54
N LEU A 23 -16.11 -2.99 0.42
CA LEU A 23 -16.75 -3.74 -0.66
C LEU A 23 -15.76 -4.69 -1.36
N ASP A 24 -14.49 -4.30 -1.45
CA ASP A 24 -13.39 -5.10 -1.99
C ASP A 24 -12.88 -6.17 -1.00
N GLY A 25 -13.41 -6.17 0.23
CA GLY A 25 -13.01 -7.12 1.27
C GLY A 25 -11.66 -6.82 1.92
N ARG A 26 -11.03 -5.70 1.59
CA ARG A 26 -9.77 -5.23 2.20
C ARG A 26 -9.96 -4.71 3.62
N LEU A 27 -11.16 -4.18 3.92
CA LEU A 27 -11.57 -3.82 5.28
C LEU A 27 -12.82 -4.60 5.69
N ARG A 28 -12.82 -5.13 6.91
CA ARG A 28 -14.01 -5.77 7.49
C ARG A 28 -14.98 -4.71 8.00
N GLY A 29 -16.19 -4.71 7.44
CA GLY A 29 -17.27 -3.82 7.87
C GLY A 29 -18.65 -4.42 7.68
N MET A 30 -19.62 -3.91 8.46
CA MET A 30 -21.02 -4.34 8.41
C MET A 30 -21.95 -3.13 8.58
N LYS A 31 -23.16 -3.22 8.01
CA LYS A 31 -24.23 -2.24 8.27
C LYS A 31 -25.01 -2.66 9.51
N VAL A 32 -25.18 -1.75 10.46
CA VAL A 32 -25.82 -2.01 11.76
C VAL A 32 -26.89 -0.96 12.05
N GLY A 33 -27.99 -1.38 12.69
CA GLY A 33 -29.04 -0.51 13.19
C GLY A 33 -30.14 -0.17 12.18
N SER A 34 -31.05 0.73 12.59
CA SER A 34 -32.12 1.29 11.76
C SER A 34 -32.18 2.82 11.93
N PRO A 35 -31.90 3.62 10.88
CA PRO A 35 -31.43 3.21 9.56
C PRO A 35 -30.04 2.55 9.63
N ALA A 36 -29.76 1.66 8.68
CA ALA A 36 -28.53 0.89 8.65
C ALA A 36 -27.32 1.79 8.39
N ARG A 37 -26.33 1.76 9.28
CA ARG A 37 -25.09 2.55 9.18
C ARG A 37 -23.87 1.64 9.20
N TRP A 38 -22.89 1.96 8.36
CA TRP A 38 -21.63 1.22 8.30
C TRP A 38 -20.85 1.33 9.62
N ARG A 39 -20.28 0.20 10.03
CA ARG A 39 -19.33 0.05 11.12
C ARG A 39 -18.18 -0.82 10.65
N ILE A 40 -16.97 -0.34 10.90
CA ILE A 40 -15.72 -0.98 10.49
C ILE A 40 -15.01 -1.54 11.72
N GLU A 41 -14.48 -2.74 11.60
CA GLU A 41 -13.75 -3.43 12.67
C GLU A 41 -12.36 -2.80 12.86
N ALA A 42 -12.02 -2.43 14.11
CA ALA A 42 -10.75 -1.74 14.38
C ALA A 42 -9.52 -2.59 14.04
N ALA A 43 -9.52 -3.87 14.44
CA ALA A 43 -8.46 -4.82 14.13
C ALA A 43 -8.24 -5.01 12.61
N SER A 44 -9.29 -4.82 11.80
CA SER A 44 -9.14 -4.88 10.35
C SER A 44 -8.46 -3.64 9.78
N VAL A 45 -8.63 -2.47 10.39
CA VAL A 45 -7.94 -1.23 9.99
C VAL A 45 -6.46 -1.32 10.37
N GLU A 46 -6.16 -1.84 11.57
CA GLU A 46 -4.79 -2.08 12.01
C GLU A 46 -4.08 -3.07 11.08
N GLY A 47 -4.68 -4.22 10.77
CA GLY A 47 -4.10 -5.17 9.83
C GLY A 47 -3.89 -4.59 8.42
N TYR A 48 -4.81 -3.76 7.94
CA TYR A 48 -4.65 -3.06 6.67
C TYR A 48 -3.43 -2.12 6.67
N LEU A 49 -3.19 -1.40 7.75
CA LEU A 49 -2.03 -0.51 7.87
C LEU A 49 -0.72 -1.30 7.91
N ASP A 50 -0.69 -2.44 8.60
CA ASP A 50 0.48 -3.33 8.63
C ASP A 50 0.81 -3.86 7.23
N ASP A 51 -0.20 -4.31 6.48
CA ASP A 51 -0.04 -4.78 5.09
C ASP A 51 0.52 -3.67 4.18
N GLN A 52 0.00 -2.44 4.30
CA GLN A 52 0.48 -1.30 3.53
C GLN A 52 1.92 -0.90 3.90
N ALA A 53 2.29 -0.99 5.18
CA ALA A 53 3.64 -0.71 5.63
C ALA A 53 4.65 -1.74 5.09
N GLU A 54 4.27 -3.02 5.03
CA GLU A 54 5.11 -4.06 4.44
C GLU A 54 5.27 -3.88 2.93
N ASP A 55 4.21 -3.53 2.20
CA ASP A 55 4.30 -3.23 0.76
C ASP A 55 5.24 -2.05 0.47
N ALA A 56 5.16 -1.00 1.29
CA ALA A 56 6.07 0.14 1.21
C ALA A 56 7.53 -0.25 1.51
N ARG A 57 7.78 -1.10 2.52
CA ARG A 57 9.11 -1.63 2.83
C ARG A 57 9.67 -2.45 1.67
N ARG A 58 8.87 -3.35 1.11
CA ARG A 58 9.27 -4.19 -0.03
C ARG A 58 9.62 -3.34 -1.26
N THR A 59 8.84 -2.30 -1.52
CA THR A 59 9.09 -1.36 -2.62
C THR A 59 10.37 -0.55 -2.40
N ALA A 60 10.62 -0.09 -1.18
CA ALA A 60 11.84 0.66 -0.84
C ALA A 60 13.10 -0.19 -1.04
N LEU A 61 13.09 -1.45 -0.58
CA LEU A 61 14.19 -2.40 -0.77
C LEU A 61 14.45 -2.70 -2.26
N TRP A 62 13.39 -2.76 -3.07
CA TRP A 62 13.51 -2.96 -4.51
C TRP A 62 14.13 -1.73 -5.22
N ARG A 63 13.76 -0.51 -4.80
CA ARG A 63 14.36 0.74 -5.31
C ARG A 63 15.84 0.87 -4.95
N GLU A 64 16.21 0.53 -3.72
CA GLU A 64 17.61 0.56 -3.28
C GLU A 64 18.46 -0.51 -3.99
N SER A 65 17.92 -1.72 -4.16
CA SER A 65 18.58 -2.78 -4.94
C SER A 65 18.78 -2.42 -6.41
N ASN A 66 17.85 -1.67 -7.02
CA ASN A 66 17.98 -1.19 -8.40
C ASN A 66 19.02 -0.07 -8.53
N ALA A 67 19.10 0.84 -7.55
CA ALA A 67 20.11 1.91 -7.53
C ALA A 67 21.54 1.40 -7.25
N ALA A 68 21.67 0.31 -6.48
CA ALA A 68 22.95 -0.34 -6.20
C ALA A 68 23.39 -1.32 -7.31
N SER A 69 22.48 -1.74 -8.19
CA SER A 69 22.81 -2.57 -9.34
C SER A 69 23.15 -1.67 -10.53
N PHE A 70 24.37 -1.82 -11.07
CA PHE A 70 24.86 -1.33 -12.37
C PHE A 70 25.69 -0.03 -12.46
N PRO A 71 26.88 0.01 -11.84
CA PRO A 71 28.00 0.83 -12.33
C PRO A 71 28.78 0.19 -13.50
N GLU A 72 28.79 -1.15 -13.64
CA GLU A 72 29.78 -1.81 -14.53
C GLU A 72 29.32 -2.11 -15.98
N LEU A 73 28.02 -2.03 -16.30
CA LEU A 73 27.52 -2.44 -17.63
C LEU A 73 27.75 -1.42 -18.77
N TRP A 74 28.33 -0.25 -18.47
CA TRP A 74 28.71 0.76 -19.48
C TRP A 74 30.23 0.83 -19.73
N GLY A 75 31.00 -0.10 -19.17
CA GLY A 75 32.46 -0.16 -19.28
C GLY A 75 32.98 -0.79 -20.58
N ARG A 76 33.02 0.03 -21.65
CA ARG A 76 33.98 -0.04 -22.78
C ARG A 76 33.90 -1.30 -23.67
N GLY A 77 33.27 -1.12 -24.84
CA GLY A 77 33.38 -2.02 -25.98
C GLY A 77 34.84 -2.27 -26.42
N PRO A 78 35.09 -3.33 -27.22
CA PRO A 78 36.42 -3.79 -27.55
C PRO A 78 37.19 -2.70 -28.30
N VAL A 79 38.24 -2.17 -27.65
CA VAL A 79 39.24 -1.32 -28.32
C VAL A 79 40.05 -2.21 -29.27
N ARG A 80 40.19 -1.71 -30.51
CA ARG A 80 40.65 -2.41 -31.71
C ARG A 80 42.09 -2.92 -31.60
N SER A 81 42.33 -4.06 -32.26
CA SER A 81 43.65 -4.55 -32.67
C SER A 81 44.43 -3.49 -33.46
N GLY A 82 45.74 -3.41 -33.21
CA GLY A 82 46.68 -2.64 -34.01
C GLY A 82 48.13 -2.93 -33.60
N ASP A 83 48.80 -3.65 -34.51
CA ASP A 83 50.25 -3.92 -34.66
C ASP A 83 50.92 -4.89 -33.66
#